data_AF-A0A3P7D5U6-F1
#
_entry.id   AF-A0A3P7D5U6-F1
#
_cell.length_a   1.000
_cell.length_b   1.000
_cell.length_c   1.000
_cell.angle_alpha   90.00
_cell.angle_beta   90.00
_cell.angle_gamma   90.00
#
_symmetry.space_group_name_H-M   'P 1'
#
loop_
_entity.id
_entity.type
_entity.pdbx_description
1 polymer ?
#
loop_
_entity_poly.entity_id
_entity_poly.type
_entity_poly.pdbx_seq_one_letter_code
_entity_poly.pdbx_strand_id
1 'polypeptide(L)'
;MRGVYTVRALLMGLQSRLTHNNGERWSLNVRISDGSASLDAEVEDELLRRLIGVSAVEAKAMHQLGRQGDEAQKSRLQSIFSTFQDRLFHLNGLFDILIPDDMDSTPPRLINYRDMDATWLRDMQNRVSDNHT
;
A
#
# COMPACT_ATOMS: atom_id res chain seq x y z
N MET A 1 11.94 10.20 -16.24
CA MET A 1 10.52 9.90 -16.51
C MET A 1 9.76 10.29 -15.26
N ARG A 2 8.92 11.33 -15.30
CA ARG A 2 8.05 11.72 -14.18
C ARG A 2 6.62 11.38 -14.52
N GLY A 3 5.82 11.03 -13.51
CA GLY A 3 4.38 10.90 -13.68
C GLY A 3 3.78 9.81 -12.81
N VAL A 4 2.48 9.60 -13.00
CA VAL A 4 1.73 8.49 -12.41
C VAL A 4 1.64 7.37 -13.44
N TYR A 5 2.03 6.17 -13.04
CA TYR A 5 1.99 4.98 -13.87
C TYR A 5 1.20 3.89 -13.14
N THR A 6 0.31 3.20 -13.85
CA THR A 6 -0.34 2.01 -13.32
C THR A 6 0.46 0.77 -13.71
N VAL A 7 0.80 -0.06 -12.73
CA VAL A 7 1.46 -1.35 -12.94
C VAL A 7 0.71 -2.47 -12.26
N ARG A 8 0.65 -3.64 -12.91
CA ARG A 8 0.25 -4.88 -12.23
C ARG A 8 1.46 -5.41 -11.48
N ALA A 9 1.41 -5.43 -10.16
CA ALA A 9 2.53 -5.87 -9.34
C ALA A 9 2.04 -6.67 -8.13
N LEU A 10 2.98 -7.41 -7.54
CA LEU A 10 2.81 -8.06 -6.25
C LEU A 10 3.75 -7.45 -5.21
N LEU A 11 3.31 -7.42 -3.95
CA LEU A 11 4.15 -7.05 -2.82
C LEU A 11 5.16 -8.17 -2.54
N MET A 12 6.44 -7.86 -2.71
CA MET A 12 7.55 -8.79 -2.48
C MET A 12 7.96 -8.84 -1.00
N GLY A 13 7.88 -7.71 -0.31
CA GLY A 13 8.26 -7.64 1.10
C GLY A 13 8.28 -6.22 1.66
N LEU A 14 8.38 -6.14 2.98
CA LEU A 14 8.49 -4.88 3.71
C LEU A 14 9.96 -4.47 3.84
N GLN A 15 10.26 -3.22 3.52
CA GLN A 15 11.60 -2.62 3.68
C GLN A 15 11.73 -1.82 4.98
N SER A 16 10.61 -1.56 5.66
CA SER A 16 10.59 -0.92 6.97
C SER A 16 9.46 -1.46 7.84
N ARG A 17 9.49 -1.11 9.14
CA ARG A 17 8.35 -1.33 10.04
C ARG A 17 7.28 -0.27 9.77
N LEU A 18 6.01 -0.64 9.88
CA LEU A 18 4.91 0.32 9.90
C LEU A 18 5.07 1.26 11.10
N THR A 19 5.09 2.58 10.86
CA THR A 19 5.13 3.59 11.92
C THR A 19 3.95 4.54 11.78
N HIS A 20 3.43 5.02 12.92
CA HIS A 20 2.33 5.99 12.97
C HIS A 20 2.81 7.43 13.21
N ASN A 21 4.12 7.69 13.24
CA ASN A 21 4.75 9.03 13.43
C ASN A 21 4.02 9.90 14.46
N ASN A 22 3.92 9.44 15.72
CA ASN A 22 3.19 10.16 16.79
C ASN A 22 1.72 10.50 16.50
N GLY A 23 1.09 9.77 15.58
CA GLY A 23 -0.31 9.93 15.18
C GLY A 23 -0.48 10.84 13.96
N GLU A 24 0.59 11.42 13.43
CA GLU A 24 0.51 12.38 12.32
C GLU A 24 0.20 11.70 10.98
N ARG A 25 0.88 10.58 10.71
CA ARG A 25 0.73 9.81 9.46
C ARG A 25 1.26 8.40 9.59
N TRP A 26 0.76 7.48 8.77
CA TRP A 26 1.38 6.19 8.52
C TRP A 26 2.62 6.33 7.64
N SER A 27 3.62 5.49 7.87
CA SER A 27 4.76 5.33 6.97
C SER A 27 5.17 3.86 6.89
N LEU A 28 5.37 3.40 5.66
CA LEU A 28 5.79 2.05 5.35
C LEU A 28 6.53 2.05 4.02
N ASN A 29 7.69 1.42 3.99
CA ASN A 29 8.47 1.22 2.78
C ASN A 29 8.34 -0.24 2.37
N VAL A 30 8.14 -0.47 1.09
CA VAL A 30 7.86 -1.78 0.52
C VAL A 30 8.66 -2.02 -0.73
N ARG A 31 8.85 -3.29 -1.07
CA ARG A 31 9.31 -3.73 -2.39
C ARG A 31 8.16 -4.37 -3.13
N ILE A 32 7.94 -3.96 -4.36
CA ILE A 32 6.99 -4.59 -5.30
C ILE A 32 7.71 -5.13 -6.52
N SER A 33 7.09 -6.06 -7.24
CA SER A 33 7.57 -6.52 -8.54
C SER A 33 6.42 -6.77 -9.51
N ASP A 34 6.63 -6.40 -10.77
CA ASP A 34 5.71 -6.66 -11.88
C ASP A 34 6.10 -7.90 -12.71
N GLY A 35 7.15 -8.62 -12.28
CA GLY A 35 7.73 -9.75 -13.00
C GLY A 35 8.83 -9.39 -13.99
N SER A 36 8.97 -8.12 -14.37
CA SER A 36 10.06 -7.62 -15.21
C SER A 36 11.16 -6.93 -14.40
N ALA A 37 10.77 -6.20 -13.35
CA ALA A 37 11.67 -5.53 -12.43
C ALA A 37 11.10 -5.53 -11.00
N SER A 38 11.92 -5.07 -10.05
CA SER A 38 11.49 -4.76 -8.69
C SER A 38 11.68 -3.27 -8.39
N LEU A 39 10.80 -2.72 -7.56
CA LEU A 39 10.83 -1.31 -7.16
C LEU A 39 10.66 -1.21 -5.65
N ASP A 40 11.59 -0.52 -5.00
CA ASP A 40 11.41 -0.04 -3.63
C ASP A 40 10.62 1.27 -3.66
N ALA A 41 9.57 1.35 -2.85
CA ALA A 41 8.65 2.48 -2.82
C ALA A 41 8.15 2.77 -1.40
N GLU A 42 7.79 4.02 -1.15
CA GLU A 42 7.01 4.40 0.01
C GLU A 42 5.51 4.21 -0.28
N VAL A 43 4.75 3.75 0.71
CA VAL A 43 3.28 3.72 0.61
C VAL A 43 2.72 5.03 1.15
N GLU A 44 1.90 5.71 0.37
CA GLU A 44 1.28 6.97 0.77
C GLU A 44 0.36 6.77 1.99
N ASP A 45 0.33 7.76 2.90
CA ASP A 45 -0.45 7.70 4.14
C ASP A 45 -1.94 7.42 3.88
N GLU A 46 -2.52 8.09 2.88
CA GLU A 46 -3.93 7.88 2.53
C GLU A 46 -4.19 6.46 2.02
N LEU A 47 -3.25 5.88 1.27
CA LEU A 47 -3.35 4.49 0.85
C LEU A 47 -3.24 3.55 2.07
N LEU A 48 -2.27 3.76 2.96
CA LEU A 48 -2.14 2.98 4.19
C LEU A 48 -3.39 3.07 5.06
N ARG A 49 -3.94 4.27 5.24
CA ARG A 49 -5.20 4.49 5.98
C ARG A 49 -6.34 3.67 5.41
N ARG A 50 -6.53 3.68 4.08
CA ARG A 50 -7.56 2.86 3.40
C ARG A 50 -7.30 1.36 3.53
N LEU A 51 -6.04 0.93 3.48
CA LEU A 51 -5.68 -0.49 3.56
C LEU A 51 -5.82 -1.04 4.98
N ILE A 52 -5.44 -0.25 6.00
CA ILE A 52 -5.49 -0.59 7.43
C ILE A 52 -6.92 -0.43 7.98
N GLY A 53 -7.67 0.56 7.51
CA GLY A 53 -9.02 0.87 7.96
C GLY A 53 -9.08 1.85 9.14
N VAL A 54 -7.94 2.35 9.63
CA VAL A 54 -7.84 3.43 10.61
C VAL A 54 -6.67 4.35 10.29
N SER A 55 -6.79 5.62 10.68
CA SER A 55 -5.71 6.61 10.62
C SER A 55 -4.67 6.40 11.73
N ALA A 56 -3.50 7.04 11.57
CA ALA A 56 -2.43 7.03 12.56
C ALA A 56 -2.87 7.64 13.90
N VAL A 57 -3.67 8.72 13.87
CA VAL A 57 -4.18 9.37 15.08
C VAL A 57 -5.19 8.48 15.82
N GLU A 58 -6.08 7.81 15.10
CA GLU A 58 -7.04 6.87 15.69
C GLU A 58 -6.31 5.68 16.33
N ALA A 59 -5.35 5.08 15.62
CA ALA A 59 -4.56 3.98 16.17
C ALA A 59 -3.77 4.39 17.42
N LYS A 60 -3.21 5.62 17.45
CA LYS A 60 -2.54 6.16 18.63
C LYS A 60 -3.52 6.33 19.80
N ALA A 61 -4.72 6.86 19.55
CA ALA A 61 -5.75 7.02 20.58
C ALA A 61 -6.20 5.65 21.14
N MET A 62 -6.48 4.68 20.27
CA MET A 62 -6.82 3.30 20.67
C MET A 62 -5.72 2.66 21.52
N HIS A 63 -4.46 2.84 21.13
CA HIS A 63 -3.31 2.34 21.87
C HIS A 63 -3.17 3.01 23.25
N GLN A 64 -3.44 4.32 23.36
CA GLN A 64 -3.43 5.04 24.64
C GLN A 64 -4.55 4.55 25.57
N LEU A 65 -5.77 4.37 25.06
CA LEU A 65 -6.88 3.79 25.84
C LEU A 65 -6.56 2.37 26.30
N GLY A 66 -5.95 1.55 25.44
CA GLY A 66 -5.48 0.21 25.80
C GLY A 66 -4.46 0.22 26.93
N ARG A 67 -3.55 1.21 26.97
CA ARG A 67 -2.61 1.40 28.09
C ARG A 67 -3.28 1.84 29.39
N GLN A 68 -4.45 2.48 29.31
CA GLN A 68 -5.26 2.89 30.45
C GLN A 68 -6.17 1.76 30.96
N GLY A 69 -6.12 0.57 30.37
CA GLY A 69 -6.88 -0.61 30.79
C GLY A 69 -8.10 -0.93 29.93
N ASP A 70 -8.34 -0.19 28.82
CA ASP A 70 -9.39 -0.53 27.87
C ASP A 70 -8.95 -1.72 26.98
N GLU A 71 -9.18 -2.93 27.49
CA GLU A 71 -8.83 -4.17 26.79
C GLU A 71 -9.64 -4.37 25.49
N ALA A 72 -10.82 -3.75 25.34
CA ALA A 72 -11.60 -3.82 24.12
C ALA A 72 -10.91 -3.04 22.98
N GLN A 73 -10.42 -1.82 23.25
CA GLN A 73 -9.68 -1.04 22.27
C GLN A 73 -8.34 -1.69 21.91
N LYS A 74 -7.64 -2.24 22.90
CA LYS A 74 -6.39 -2.98 22.68
C LYS A 74 -6.60 -4.19 21.78
N SER A 75 -7.62 -5.00 22.05
CA SER A 75 -7.97 -6.19 21.25
C SER A 75 -8.38 -5.80 19.83
N ARG A 76 -9.19 -4.74 19.69
CA ARG A 76 -9.60 -4.22 18.38
C ARG A 76 -8.41 -3.76 17.55
N LEU A 77 -7.46 -3.03 18.16
CA LEU A 77 -6.25 -2.57 17.47
C LEU A 77 -5.38 -3.75 17.00
N GLN A 78 -5.22 -4.78 17.84
CA GLN A 78 -4.51 -6.00 17.46
C GLN A 78 -5.17 -6.71 16.27
N SER A 79 -6.51 -6.84 16.28
CA SER A 79 -7.26 -7.45 15.18
C SER A 79 -7.10 -6.67 13.87
N ILE A 80 -7.10 -5.34 13.93
CA ILE A 80 -6.88 -4.48 12.75
C ILE A 80 -5.50 -4.76 12.14
N PHE A 81 -4.44 -4.76 12.97
CA PHE A 81 -3.09 -5.01 12.46
C PHE A 81 -2.88 -6.44 11.96
N SER A 82 -3.49 -7.43 12.61
CA SER A 82 -3.46 -8.82 12.10
C SER A 82 -4.10 -8.91 10.72
N THR A 83 -5.28 -8.30 10.54
CA THR A 83 -5.99 -8.28 9.25
C THR A 83 -5.18 -7.56 8.17
N PHE A 84 -4.56 -6.43 8.53
CA PHE A 84 -3.70 -5.69 7.61
C PHE A 84 -2.45 -6.49 7.21
N GLN A 85 -1.82 -7.19 8.16
CA GLN A 85 -0.67 -8.05 7.89
C GLN A 85 -1.04 -9.19 6.94
N ASP A 86 -2.18 -9.86 7.16
CA ASP A 86 -2.69 -10.90 6.27
C ASP A 86 -2.98 -10.36 4.87
N ARG A 87 -3.52 -9.13 4.79
CA ARG A 87 -3.75 -8.45 3.51
C ARG A 87 -2.45 -8.16 2.77
N LEU A 88 -1.41 -7.68 3.47
CA LEU A 88 -0.10 -7.42 2.86
C LEU A 88 0.49 -8.68 2.23
N PHE A 89 0.35 -9.84 2.89
CA PHE A 89 0.86 -11.12 2.37
C PHE A 89 0.25 -11.50 1.01
N HIS A 90 -1.00 -11.11 0.76
CA HIS A 90 -1.73 -11.42 -0.47
C HIS A 90 -1.82 -10.23 -1.43
N LEU A 91 -1.09 -9.14 -1.17
CA LEU A 91 -1.27 -7.89 -1.90
C LEU A 91 -0.69 -7.99 -3.31
N ASN A 92 -1.57 -8.27 -4.26
CA ASN A 92 -1.31 -8.35 -5.69
C ASN A 92 -2.46 -7.64 -6.42
N GLY A 93 -2.13 -6.82 -7.40
CA GLY A 93 -3.13 -6.04 -8.11
C GLY A 93 -2.52 -4.92 -8.92
N LEU A 94 -3.32 -3.89 -9.15
CA LEU A 94 -2.88 -2.69 -9.88
C LEU A 94 -2.49 -1.61 -8.88
N PHE A 95 -1.25 -1.15 -8.98
CA PHE A 95 -0.73 -0.05 -8.21
C PHE A 95 -0.59 1.18 -9.10
N ASP A 96 -1.07 2.33 -8.62
CA ASP A 96 -0.69 3.60 -9.21
C ASP A 96 0.56 4.09 -8.47
N ILE A 97 1.63 4.31 -9.22
CA ILE A 97 2.95 4.68 -8.73
C ILE A 97 3.27 6.07 -9.21
N LEU A 98 3.54 6.98 -8.28
CA LEU A 98 4.11 8.27 -8.58
C LEU A 98 5.64 8.16 -8.64
N ILE A 99 6.20 8.36 -9.83
CA ILE A 99 7.64 8.45 -10.06
C ILE A 99 8.04 9.94 -10.04
N PRO A 100 8.91 10.36 -9.09
CA PRO A 100 9.37 11.74 -8.98
C PRO A 100 10.38 12.12 -10.08
N ASP A 101 10.70 13.41 -10.18
CA ASP A 101 11.71 13.93 -11.12
C ASP A 101 13.12 13.44 -10.78
N ASP A 102 13.43 13.39 -9.48
CA ASP A 102 14.72 12.94 -8.94
C ASP A 102 14.49 11.77 -7.98
N MET A 103 14.79 10.57 -8.47
CA MET A 103 14.68 9.32 -7.72
C MET A 103 15.82 9.10 -6.72
N ASP A 104 16.93 9.82 -6.85
CA ASP A 104 18.06 9.72 -5.92
C ASP A 104 17.74 10.43 -4.61
N SER A 105 16.96 11.52 -4.69
CA SER A 105 16.55 12.31 -3.51
C SER A 105 15.17 11.94 -2.98
N THR A 106 14.26 11.45 -3.82
CA THR A 106 12.88 11.13 -3.45
C THR A 106 12.49 9.74 -3.92
N PRO A 107 12.06 8.82 -3.04
CA PRO A 107 11.63 7.51 -3.47
C PRO A 107 10.30 7.56 -4.25
N PRO A 108 10.05 6.59 -5.15
CA PRO A 108 8.72 6.33 -5.69
C PRO A 108 7.67 6.18 -4.61
N ARG A 109 6.42 6.56 -4.92
CA ARG A 109 5.30 6.37 -3.99
C ARG A 109 4.17 5.54 -4.58
N LEU A 110 3.71 4.55 -3.82
CA LEU A 110 2.45 3.87 -4.09
C LEU A 110 1.32 4.76 -3.58
N ILE A 111 0.56 5.35 -4.49
CA ILE A 111 -0.50 6.32 -4.17
C ILE A 111 -1.90 5.68 -4.20
N ASN A 112 -2.04 4.57 -4.95
CA ASN A 112 -3.31 3.85 -5.04
C ASN A 112 -3.10 2.36 -5.25
N TYR A 113 -4.13 1.59 -4.89
CA TYR A 113 -4.23 0.15 -5.11
C TYR A 113 -5.66 -0.20 -5.52
N ARG A 114 -5.79 -1.10 -6.48
CA ARG A 114 -7.06 -1.74 -6.82
C ARG A 114 -6.84 -3.20 -7.21
N ASP A 115 -7.80 -4.04 -6.86
CA ASP A 115 -7.85 -5.42 -7.35
C ASP A 115 -7.99 -5.43 -8.87
N MET A 116 -7.49 -6.48 -9.50
CA MET A 116 -7.74 -6.71 -10.92
C MET A 116 -9.21 -7.10 -11.11
N ASP A 117 -9.91 -6.37 -11.96
CA ASP A 117 -11.31 -6.60 -12.26
C ASP A 117 -11.53 -7.03 -13.73
N ALA A 118 -12.80 -7.25 -14.09
CA ALA A 118 -13.17 -7.63 -15.45
C ALA A 118 -12.86 -6.52 -16.48
N THR A 119 -12.81 -5.27 -16.05
CA THR A 119 -12.46 -4.12 -16.89
C THR A 119 -11.01 -4.23 -17.33
N TRP A 120 -10.10 -4.46 -16.37
CA TRP A 120 -8.67 -4.63 -16.66
C TRP A 120 -8.40 -5.81 -17.60
N LEU A 121 -9.10 -6.94 -17.41
CA LEU A 121 -8.95 -8.10 -18.29
C LEU A 121 -9.34 -7.76 -19.73
N ARG A 122 -10.42 -7.01 -19.91
CA ARG A 122 -10.90 -6.57 -21.24
C ARG A 122 -9.91 -5.63 -21.90
N ASP A 123 -9.40 -4.65 -21.17
CA ASP A 123 -8.41 -3.70 -21.68
C ASP A 123 -7.12 -4.41 -22.12
N MET A 124 -6.69 -5.42 -21.36
CA MET A 124 -5.56 -6.27 -21.74
C MET A 124 -5.84 -7.06 -23.02
N GLN A 125 -7.03 -7.66 -23.14
CA GLN A 125 -7.41 -8.42 -24.34
C GLN A 125 -7.43 -7.54 -25.60
N ASN A 126 -7.97 -6.32 -25.50
CA ASN A 126 -7.98 -5.37 -26.61
C ASN A 126 -6.56 -5.02 -27.05
N ARG A 127 -5.68 -4.68 -26.10
CA ARG A 127 -4.28 -4.36 -26.39
C ARG A 127 -3.51 -5.48 -27.09
N VAL A 128 -3.75 -6.73 -26.71
CA VAL A 128 -3.10 -7.88 -27.35
C VAL A 128 -3.67 -8.09 -28.75
N SER A 129 -4.99 -7.97 -28.92
CA SER A 129 -5.66 -8.18 -30.20
C SER A 129 -5.25 -7.14 -31.24
N ASP A 130 -5.18 -5.86 -30.84
CA ASP A 130 -4.77 -4.75 -31.72
C ASP A 130 -3.30 -4.84 -32.16
N ASN A 131 -2.44 -5.51 -31.38
CA ASN A 131 -1.02 -5.72 -31.72
C ASN A 131 -0.78 -6.88 -32.71
N HIS A 132 -1.80 -7.66 -33.07
CA HIS A 132 -1.70 -8.79 -34.02
C HIS A 132 -2.43 -8.54 -35.35
N THR A 133 -2.84 -7.30 -35.62
CA THR A 133 -3.37 -6.82 -36.91
C THR A 133 -2.42 -5.82 -37.55
#